data_AF-A0A0W0T134-F1
#
_entry.id   AF-A0A0W0T134-F1
#
_cell.length_a   1.000
_cell.length_b   1.000
_cell.length_c   1.000
_cell.angle_alpha   90.00
_cell.angle_beta   90.00
_cell.angle_gamma   90.00
#
_symmetry.space_group_name_H-M   'P 1'
#
loop_
_entity.id
_entity.type
_entity.pdbx_description
1 polymer ?
#
loop_
_entity_poly.entity_id
_entity_poly.type
_entity_poly.pdbx_seq_one_letter_code
_entity_poly.pdbx_strand_id
1 'polypeptide(L)'
;MPENNQSSNKQEQKSIPGLWEATYNVITAAFKSEVDQGYKYQFPQRKILHEKSPPHVQAVNQHLDKEGIDLDQEHVGHFERGTKIDEYEGQGYFSKLTKWGKTIKNEKKIANSFAKEAEEEAKKGSEADQKKLTYAKAGYLAHTLFGAAKAAANPYVAQEDVLDVGSIIDYHLDYRQSIK
;
A
#
# COMPACT_ATOMS: atom_id res chain seq x y z
N MET A 1 7.03 -14.40 55.83
CA MET A 1 5.89 -15.06 55.15
C MET A 1 4.96 -13.96 54.64
N PRO A 2 4.34 -14.13 53.45
CA PRO A 2 4.62 -13.44 52.18
C PRO A 2 3.55 -12.35 51.88
N GLU A 3 3.44 -11.60 50.78
CA GLU A 3 3.57 -11.82 49.32
C GLU A 3 3.81 -10.43 48.66
N ASN A 4 4.84 -10.18 47.86
CA ASN A 4 5.01 -10.53 46.44
C ASN A 4 3.78 -10.26 45.57
N ASN A 5 3.67 -9.04 45.02
CA ASN A 5 2.85 -8.75 43.85
C ASN A 5 3.70 -7.99 42.83
N GLN A 6 4.67 -8.69 42.24
CA GLN A 6 5.15 -8.34 40.91
C GLN A 6 4.02 -8.68 39.94
N SER A 7 3.24 -7.65 39.60
CA SER A 7 2.29 -7.66 38.49
C SER A 7 3.05 -8.03 37.22
N SER A 8 2.99 -9.31 36.91
CA SER A 8 3.55 -9.91 35.70
C SER A 8 2.72 -9.41 34.53
N ASN A 9 3.09 -8.27 33.96
CA ASN A 9 2.58 -7.81 32.68
C ASN A 9 3.16 -8.75 31.61
N LYS A 10 2.57 -9.95 31.50
CA LYS A 10 2.74 -10.82 30.34
C LYS A 10 2.07 -10.08 29.18
N GLN A 11 2.85 -9.28 28.46
CA GLN A 11 2.55 -9.07 27.04
C GLN A 11 2.56 -10.46 26.42
N GLU A 12 1.37 -11.03 26.20
CA GLU A 12 1.23 -12.21 25.38
C GLU A 12 1.95 -11.90 24.06
N GLN A 13 3.08 -12.57 23.85
CA GLN A 13 3.78 -12.54 22.58
C GLN A 13 2.81 -13.14 21.56
N LYS A 14 2.01 -12.28 20.91
CA LYS A 14 1.16 -12.67 19.79
C LYS A 14 2.04 -13.42 18.82
N SER A 15 1.68 -14.66 18.51
CA SER A 15 2.37 -15.46 17.51
C SER A 15 2.47 -14.68 16.21
N ILE A 16 3.64 -14.70 15.57
CA ILE A 16 3.82 -14.05 14.28
C ILE A 16 2.90 -14.76 13.28
N PRO A 17 1.96 -14.05 12.63
CA PRO A 17 1.05 -14.67 11.67
C PRO A 17 1.83 -15.22 10.48
N GLY A 18 1.29 -16.25 9.82
CA GLY A 18 1.85 -16.72 8.56
C GLY A 18 1.76 -15.64 7.47
N LEU A 19 2.61 -15.70 6.45
CA LEU A 19 2.61 -14.71 5.35
C LEU A 19 1.23 -14.50 4.71
N TRP A 20 0.50 -15.59 4.47
CA TRP A 20 -0.84 -15.52 3.88
C TRP A 20 -1.85 -14.85 4.80
N GLU A 21 -1.80 -15.17 6.10
CA GLU A 21 -2.67 -14.56 7.10
C GLU A 21 -2.36 -13.08 7.26
N ALA A 22 -1.08 -12.70 7.35
CA ALA A 22 -0.65 -11.31 7.39
C ALA A 22 -1.13 -10.53 6.16
N THR A 23 -0.97 -11.13 4.96
CA THR A 23 -1.42 -10.53 3.70
C THR A 23 -2.94 -10.36 3.67
N TYR A 24 -3.68 -11.39 4.06
CA TYR A 24 -5.14 -11.36 4.14
C TYR A 24 -5.63 -10.29 5.12
N ASN A 25 -5.00 -10.18 6.30
CA ASN A 25 -5.37 -9.19 7.31
C ASN A 25 -5.10 -7.77 6.85
N VAL A 26 -3.96 -7.52 6.19
CA VAL A 26 -3.64 -6.20 5.58
C VAL A 26 -4.66 -5.83 4.51
N ILE A 27 -4.97 -6.76 3.59
CA ILE A 27 -5.96 -6.53 2.54
C ILE A 27 -7.35 -6.27 3.15
N THR A 28 -7.74 -7.07 4.14
CA THR A 28 -9.04 -6.92 4.83
C THR A 28 -9.14 -5.58 5.54
N ALA A 29 -8.07 -5.13 6.21
CA ALA A 29 -8.02 -3.82 6.85
C ALA A 29 -8.21 -2.69 5.82
N ALA A 30 -7.59 -2.81 4.65
CA ALA A 30 -7.77 -1.84 3.56
C ALA A 30 -9.24 -1.81 3.08
N PHE A 31 -9.86 -2.96 2.84
CA PHE A 31 -11.23 -3.03 2.34
C PHE A 31 -12.28 -2.59 3.36
N LYS A 32 -12.12 -2.94 4.65
CA LYS A 32 -13.05 -2.51 5.69
C LYS A 32 -12.99 -1.01 5.94
N SER A 33 -11.80 -0.39 5.80
CA SER A 33 -11.61 1.05 6.00
C SER A 33 -12.14 1.56 7.35
N GLU A 34 -12.19 0.69 8.36
CA GLU A 34 -12.60 1.04 9.72
C GLU A 34 -11.46 1.78 10.41
N VAL A 35 -11.63 3.10 10.59
CA VAL A 35 -10.64 3.97 11.23
C VAL A 35 -11.14 4.40 12.59
N ASP A 36 -10.38 4.09 13.63
CA ASP A 36 -10.59 4.63 14.97
C ASP A 36 -9.98 6.03 15.07
N GLN A 37 -10.82 7.07 15.05
CA GLN A 37 -10.38 8.47 15.12
C GLN A 37 -9.70 8.83 16.46
N GLY A 38 -9.92 8.04 17.52
CA GLY A 38 -9.30 8.23 18.84
C GLY A 38 -7.98 7.47 19.00
N TYR A 39 -7.53 6.75 17.98
CA TYR A 39 -6.38 5.86 18.08
C TYR A 39 -5.08 6.62 18.34
N LYS A 40 -4.34 6.19 19.37
CA LYS A 40 -3.01 6.73 19.70
C LYS A 40 -1.93 5.83 19.12
N TYR A 41 -1.27 6.32 18.07
CA TYR A 41 -0.16 5.64 17.42
C TYR A 41 1.02 5.44 18.37
N GLN A 42 1.61 4.26 18.29
CA GLN A 42 2.84 3.90 19.00
C GLN A 42 4.07 4.42 18.26
N PHE A 43 4.05 4.42 16.92
CA PHE A 43 5.18 4.86 16.09
C PHE A 43 4.98 6.25 15.47
N PRO A 44 5.96 7.17 15.56
CA PRO A 44 5.86 8.50 14.99
C PRO A 44 5.65 8.52 13.46
N GLN A 45 6.32 7.66 12.68
CA GLN A 45 6.15 7.61 11.22
C GLN A 45 4.71 7.24 10.85
N ARG A 46 4.08 6.35 11.63
CA ARG A 46 2.69 5.94 11.44
C ARG A 46 1.73 7.10 11.69
N LYS A 47 1.97 7.92 12.72
CA LYS A 47 1.13 9.10 13.00
C LYS A 47 1.06 10.07 11.82
N ILE A 48 2.19 10.30 11.14
CA ILE A 48 2.28 11.23 9.99
C ILE A 48 1.34 10.80 8.85
N LEU A 49 1.19 9.50 8.62
CA LEU A 49 0.33 8.97 7.56
C LEU A 49 -1.16 9.05 7.88
N HIS A 50 -1.55 9.11 9.16
CA HIS A 50 -2.96 9.13 9.53
C HIS A 50 -3.68 10.37 9.01
N GLU A 51 -3.07 11.54 9.15
CA GLU A 51 -3.73 12.83 8.87
C GLU A 51 -3.86 13.15 7.37
N LYS A 52 -3.06 12.51 6.51
CA LYS A 52 -2.92 12.86 5.08
C LYS A 52 -3.31 11.76 4.10
N SER A 53 -3.80 10.64 4.60
CA SER A 53 -4.08 9.47 3.76
C SER A 53 -5.58 9.17 3.73
N PRO A 54 -6.11 8.53 2.67
CA PRO A 54 -7.50 8.11 2.61
C PRO A 54 -7.82 7.01 3.66
N PRO A 55 -9.10 6.78 4.01
CA PRO A 55 -9.50 5.88 5.09
C PRO A 55 -8.94 4.45 5.02
N HIS A 56 -8.85 3.87 3.83
CA HIS A 56 -8.28 2.52 3.65
C HIS A 56 -6.79 2.46 4.04
N VAL A 57 -6.01 3.49 3.72
CA VAL A 57 -4.59 3.59 4.12
C VAL A 57 -4.51 3.86 5.62
N GLN A 58 -5.36 4.71 6.18
CA GLN A 58 -5.42 4.96 7.62
C GLN A 58 -5.72 3.68 8.40
N ALA A 59 -6.67 2.86 7.94
CA ALA A 59 -7.06 1.60 8.57
C ALA A 59 -5.91 0.57 8.55
N VAL A 60 -5.23 0.39 7.41
CA VAL A 60 -4.04 -0.45 7.32
C VAL A 60 -2.94 0.07 8.25
N ASN A 61 -2.76 1.38 8.31
CA ASN A 61 -1.75 2.01 9.14
C ASN A 61 -2.01 1.83 10.64
N GLN A 62 -3.27 1.90 11.08
CA GLN A 62 -3.66 1.54 12.46
C GLN A 62 -3.49 0.05 12.73
N HIS A 63 -3.85 -0.82 11.79
CA HIS A 63 -3.68 -2.27 11.92
C HIS A 63 -2.19 -2.61 12.13
N LEU A 64 -1.30 -2.06 11.31
CA LEU A 64 0.13 -2.32 11.40
C LEU A 64 0.75 -1.77 12.69
N ASP A 65 0.31 -0.59 13.16
CA ASP A 65 0.75 -0.03 14.46
C ASP A 65 0.28 -0.90 15.64
N LYS A 66 -0.98 -1.40 15.61
CA LYS A 66 -1.50 -2.37 16.60
C LYS A 66 -0.71 -3.69 16.61
N GLU A 67 -0.15 -4.04 15.46
CA GLU A 67 0.74 -5.19 15.30
C GLU A 67 2.21 -4.85 15.59
N GLY A 68 2.54 -3.65 16.07
CA GLY A 68 3.91 -3.33 16.47
C GLY A 68 4.87 -3.19 15.28
N ILE A 69 4.36 -2.91 14.08
CA ILE A 69 5.17 -2.79 12.86
C ILE A 69 5.38 -1.32 12.54
N ASP A 70 6.63 -0.85 12.65
CA ASP A 70 7.00 0.48 12.17
C ASP A 70 7.06 0.52 10.63
N LEU A 71 6.99 1.71 10.03
CA LEU A 71 7.28 1.90 8.61
C LEU A 71 8.67 2.42 8.41
N ASP A 72 9.29 1.94 7.35
CA ASP A 72 10.33 2.71 6.69
C ASP A 72 9.80 4.08 6.23
N GLN A 73 10.62 5.11 6.42
CA GLN A 73 10.35 6.46 5.97
C GLN A 73 10.15 6.54 4.45
N GLU A 74 10.78 5.66 3.66
CA GLU A 74 10.60 5.61 2.20
C GLU A 74 9.13 5.37 1.83
N HIS A 75 8.40 4.57 2.61
CA HIS A 75 6.99 4.26 2.36
C HIS A 75 6.10 5.50 2.48
N VAL A 76 6.38 6.37 3.45
CA VAL A 76 5.61 7.61 3.67
C VAL A 76 5.59 8.46 2.40
N GLY A 77 6.75 8.62 1.75
CA GLY A 77 6.86 9.39 0.51
C GLY A 77 6.17 8.74 -0.69
N HIS A 78 5.98 7.42 -0.69
CA HIS A 78 5.21 6.73 -1.72
C HIS A 78 3.70 6.86 -1.51
N PHE A 79 3.24 6.84 -0.26
CA PHE A 79 1.82 7.07 0.07
C PHE A 79 1.40 8.52 -0.18
N GLU A 80 2.20 9.52 0.24
CA GLU A 80 1.91 10.93 -0.06
C GLU A 80 1.84 11.19 -1.58
N ARG A 81 2.66 10.49 -2.37
CA ARG A 81 2.59 10.56 -3.83
C ARG A 81 1.32 9.91 -4.37
N GLY A 82 0.87 8.82 -3.76
CA GLY A 82 -0.40 8.15 -4.07
C GLY A 82 -1.58 9.11 -3.86
N THR A 83 -1.66 9.73 -2.68
CA THR A 83 -2.68 10.73 -2.36
C THR A 83 -2.72 11.85 -3.40
N LYS A 84 -1.56 12.41 -3.80
CA LYS A 84 -1.49 13.44 -4.85
C LYS A 84 -1.97 12.97 -6.22
N ILE A 85 -1.78 11.69 -6.56
CA ILE A 85 -2.31 11.12 -7.80
C ILE A 85 -3.83 10.99 -7.71
N ASP A 86 -4.35 10.57 -6.55
CA ASP A 86 -5.78 10.39 -6.31
C ASP A 86 -6.53 11.72 -6.28
N GLU A 87 -5.96 12.76 -5.68
CA GLU A 87 -6.49 14.13 -5.63
C GLU A 87 -6.41 14.86 -6.99
N TYR A 88 -5.68 14.33 -7.97
CA TYR A 88 -5.59 14.96 -9.28
C TYR A 88 -6.94 14.84 -10.03
N GLU A 89 -7.67 15.95 -10.12
CA GLU A 89 -8.94 16.10 -10.84
C GLU A 89 -8.74 16.53 -12.29
N GLY A 90 -7.94 15.78 -13.03
CA GLY A 90 -7.78 16.00 -14.45
C GLY A 90 -9.07 15.74 -15.24
N GLN A 91 -9.54 16.73 -16.00
CA GLN A 91 -10.65 16.54 -16.94
C GLN A 91 -10.14 15.99 -18.29
N GLY A 92 -10.97 15.18 -18.94
CA GLY A 92 -10.68 14.63 -20.26
C GLY A 92 -9.93 13.29 -20.25
N TYR A 93 -9.97 12.64 -21.41
CA TYR A 93 -9.58 11.25 -21.61
C TYR A 93 -8.09 10.98 -21.32
N PHE A 94 -7.18 11.71 -21.98
CA PHE A 94 -5.74 11.56 -21.78
C PHE A 94 -5.30 11.82 -20.34
N SER A 95 -6.04 12.68 -19.63
CA SER A 95 -5.78 12.99 -18.24
C SER A 95 -6.11 11.80 -17.32
N LYS A 96 -7.26 11.14 -17.56
CA LYS A 96 -7.64 9.89 -16.87
C LYS A 96 -6.66 8.75 -17.14
N LEU A 97 -6.21 8.59 -18.40
CA LEU A 97 -5.19 7.59 -18.74
C LEU A 97 -3.86 7.84 -18.05
N THR A 98 -3.42 9.10 -18.04
CA THR A 98 -2.17 9.48 -17.38
C THR A 98 -2.25 9.23 -15.87
N LYS A 99 -3.39 9.57 -15.25
CA LYS A 99 -3.67 9.26 -13.84
C LYS A 99 -3.63 7.76 -13.57
N TRP A 100 -4.29 6.96 -14.40
CA TRP A 100 -4.30 5.50 -14.29
C TRP A 100 -2.89 4.89 -14.39
N GLY A 101 -2.11 5.26 -15.41
CA GLY A 101 -0.73 4.79 -15.57
C GLY A 101 0.18 5.21 -14.42
N LYS A 102 0.01 6.43 -13.90
CA LYS A 102 0.71 6.90 -12.69
C LYS A 102 0.31 6.10 -11.45
N THR A 103 -0.97 5.73 -11.32
CA THR A 103 -1.48 4.93 -10.21
C THR A 103 -0.82 3.55 -10.18
N ILE A 104 -0.81 2.83 -11.31
CA ILE A 104 -0.16 1.51 -11.42
C ILE A 104 1.34 1.61 -11.16
N LYS A 105 1.99 2.64 -11.71
CA LYS A 105 3.43 2.87 -11.46
C LYS A 105 3.70 3.16 -9.98
N ASN A 106 2.78 3.80 -9.27
CA ASN A 106 2.91 4.05 -7.84
C ASN A 106 2.74 2.76 -7.03
N GLU A 107 1.75 1.92 -7.34
CA GLU A 107 1.59 0.60 -6.70
C GLU A 107 2.84 -0.27 -6.84
N LYS A 108 3.41 -0.31 -8.04
CA LYS A 108 4.67 -1.04 -8.28
C LYS A 108 5.83 -0.47 -7.46
N LYS A 109 5.89 0.85 -7.27
CA LYS A 109 6.94 1.48 -6.44
C LYS A 109 6.79 1.13 -4.97
N ILE A 110 5.56 1.15 -4.44
CA ILE A 110 5.28 0.77 -3.05
C ILE A 110 5.57 -0.72 -2.85
N ALA A 111 5.15 -1.59 -3.78
CA ALA A 111 5.51 -3.01 -3.72
C ALA A 111 7.03 -3.19 -3.67
N ASN A 112 7.76 -2.54 -4.58
CA ASN A 112 9.22 -2.65 -4.63
C ASN A 112 9.91 -2.11 -3.36
N SER A 113 9.40 -1.06 -2.71
CA SER A 113 9.98 -0.59 -1.44
C SER A 113 9.81 -1.63 -0.34
N PHE A 114 8.64 -2.30 -0.26
CA PHE A 114 8.42 -3.41 0.67
C PHE A 114 9.29 -4.63 0.37
N ALA A 115 9.53 -4.94 -0.91
CA ALA A 115 10.47 -6.00 -1.29
C ALA A 115 11.89 -5.71 -0.82
N LYS A 116 12.37 -4.46 -1.00
CA LYS A 116 13.67 -4.03 -0.48
C LYS A 116 13.75 -4.11 1.03
N GLU A 117 12.73 -3.64 1.75
CA GLU A 117 12.68 -3.73 3.21
C GLU A 117 12.79 -5.20 3.67
N ALA A 118 12.10 -6.11 3.00
CA ALA A 118 12.20 -7.54 3.28
C ALA A 118 13.61 -8.09 2.99
N GLU A 119 14.25 -7.68 1.89
CA GLU A 119 15.62 -8.08 1.55
C GLU A 119 16.63 -7.54 2.57
N GLU A 120 16.50 -6.29 2.99
CA GLU A 120 17.36 -5.65 3.97
C GLU A 120 17.22 -6.28 5.36
N GLU A 121 15.99 -6.59 5.77
CA GLU A 121 15.75 -7.28 7.03
C GLU A 121 16.28 -8.72 6.98
N ALA A 122 16.10 -9.44 5.86
CA ALA A 122 16.64 -10.79 5.68
C ALA A 122 18.17 -10.85 5.70
N LYS A 123 18.86 -9.81 5.22
CA LYS A 123 20.34 -9.72 5.25
C LYS A 123 20.91 -9.70 6.67
N LYS A 124 20.11 -9.37 7.69
CA LYS A 124 20.53 -9.39 9.10
C LYS A 124 20.67 -10.81 9.68
N GLY A 125 20.23 -11.84 8.94
CA GLY A 125 20.41 -13.23 9.34
C GLY A 125 19.71 -13.55 10.67
N SER A 126 20.48 -13.92 11.69
CA SER A 126 19.95 -14.26 13.02
C SER A 126 19.36 -13.08 13.79
N GLU A 127 19.71 -11.84 13.42
CA GLU A 127 19.19 -10.61 14.04
C GLU A 127 17.95 -10.06 13.33
N ALA A 128 17.48 -10.74 12.27
CA ALA A 128 16.33 -10.29 11.50
C ALA A 128 15.04 -10.33 12.33
N ASP A 129 14.29 -9.23 12.33
CA ASP A 129 12.93 -9.22 12.87
C ASP A 129 12.00 -9.99 11.92
N GLN A 130 11.65 -11.21 12.31
CA GLN A 130 10.76 -12.09 11.55
C GLN A 130 9.37 -11.50 11.35
N LYS A 131 8.89 -10.69 12.29
CA LYS A 131 7.59 -10.03 12.20
C LYS A 131 7.65 -8.95 11.12
N LYS A 132 8.66 -8.08 11.17
CA LYS A 132 8.90 -7.07 10.14
C LYS A 132 9.10 -7.69 8.76
N LEU A 133 9.88 -8.76 8.66
CA LEU A 133 10.08 -9.51 7.41
C LEU A 133 8.75 -10.03 6.83
N THR A 134 7.89 -10.59 7.69
CA THR A 134 6.59 -11.12 7.28
C THR A 134 5.67 -10.01 6.77
N TYR A 135 5.59 -8.89 7.48
CA TYR A 135 4.74 -7.76 7.07
C TYR A 135 5.29 -7.00 5.86
N ALA A 136 6.61 -6.92 5.68
CA ALA A 136 7.21 -6.38 4.47
C ALA A 136 6.85 -7.25 3.24
N LYS A 137 6.96 -8.58 3.36
CA LYS A 137 6.50 -9.49 2.30
C LYS A 137 4.99 -9.39 2.05
N ALA A 138 4.19 -9.24 3.11
CA ALA A 138 2.75 -9.03 2.98
C ALA A 138 2.42 -7.71 2.25
N GLY A 139 3.16 -6.63 2.54
CA GLY A 139 3.04 -5.34 1.84
C GLY A 139 3.38 -5.46 0.36
N TYR A 140 4.46 -6.17 0.01
CA TYR A 140 4.80 -6.47 -1.39
C TYR A 140 3.66 -7.21 -2.11
N LEU A 141 3.13 -8.28 -1.51
CA LEU A 141 2.04 -9.07 -2.09
C LEU A 141 0.77 -8.23 -2.26
N ALA A 142 0.36 -7.50 -1.23
CA ALA A 142 -0.83 -6.67 -1.25
C ALA A 142 -0.76 -5.60 -2.37
N HIS A 143 0.34 -4.85 -2.44
CA HIS A 143 0.51 -3.81 -3.46
C HIS A 143 0.72 -4.38 -4.87
N THR A 144 1.30 -5.58 -5.00
CA THR A 144 1.34 -6.28 -6.29
C THR A 144 -0.06 -6.67 -6.76
N LEU A 145 -0.89 -7.21 -5.87
CA LEU A 145 -2.29 -7.55 -6.17
C LEU A 145 -3.12 -6.31 -6.49
N PHE A 146 -2.98 -5.23 -5.73
CA PHE A 146 -3.67 -3.97 -6.03
C PHE A 146 -3.22 -3.36 -7.35
N GLY A 147 -1.92 -3.39 -7.66
CA GLY A 147 -1.39 -2.96 -8.96
C GLY A 147 -1.96 -3.77 -10.11
N ALA A 148 -2.03 -5.11 -9.97
CA ALA A 148 -2.61 -6.00 -10.97
C ALA A 148 -4.12 -5.76 -11.14
N ALA A 149 -4.87 -5.62 -10.05
CA ALA A 149 -6.30 -5.32 -10.09
C ALA A 149 -6.58 -3.98 -10.77
N LYS A 150 -5.81 -2.93 -10.47
CA LYS A 150 -5.92 -1.62 -11.13
C LYS A 150 -5.54 -1.69 -12.61
N ALA A 151 -4.55 -2.51 -12.97
CA ALA A 151 -4.18 -2.76 -14.37
C ALA A 151 -5.26 -3.54 -15.14
N ALA A 152 -5.95 -4.47 -14.49
CA ALA A 152 -7.06 -5.22 -15.07
C ALA A 152 -8.34 -4.38 -15.18
N ALA A 153 -8.58 -3.48 -14.23
CA ALA A 153 -9.69 -2.50 -14.23
C ALA A 153 -9.49 -1.35 -15.25
N ASN A 154 -8.76 -1.63 -16.32
CA ASN A 154 -8.37 -0.68 -17.33
C ASN A 154 -9.60 0.07 -17.87
N PRO A 155 -9.60 1.42 -17.91
CA PRO A 155 -10.72 2.19 -18.48
C PRO A 155 -11.03 1.82 -19.94
N TYR A 156 -10.10 1.22 -20.68
CA TYR A 156 -10.37 0.64 -22.02
C TYR A 156 -11.38 -0.50 -21.97
N VAL A 157 -11.29 -1.38 -20.96
CA VAL A 157 -12.15 -2.57 -20.81
C VAL A 157 -13.45 -2.23 -20.05
N ALA A 158 -13.42 -1.20 -19.20
CA ALA A 158 -14.59 -0.78 -18.41
C ALA A 158 -15.56 0.15 -19.15
N GLN A 159 -15.14 0.79 -20.25
CA GLN A 159 -15.99 1.59 -21.14
C GLN A 159 -16.21 0.94 -22.50
N GLU A 160 -15.87 -0.36 -22.64
CA GLU A 160 -15.79 -1.09 -23.91
C GLU A 160 -17.17 -1.48 -24.48
N ASP A 161 -18.00 -0.47 -24.66
CA ASP A 161 -18.98 -0.44 -25.73
C ASP A 161 -18.62 0.69 -26.70
N VAL A 162 -17.33 0.87 -27.03
CA VAL A 162 -16.94 1.77 -28.13
C VAL A 162 -15.61 1.35 -28.78
N LEU A 163 -15.72 0.76 -29.97
CA LEU A 163 -14.66 0.63 -30.99
C LEU A 163 -13.94 1.98 -31.31
N ASP A 164 -14.48 3.11 -30.90
CA ASP A 164 -13.95 4.45 -31.18
C ASP A 164 -12.70 4.82 -30.35
N VAL A 165 -12.52 4.23 -29.16
CA VAL A 165 -11.39 4.63 -28.28
C VAL A 165 -10.07 4.03 -28.76
N GLY A 166 -10.09 2.79 -29.25
CA GLY A 166 -8.92 2.15 -29.86
C GLY A 166 -8.47 2.87 -31.14
N SER A 167 -9.43 3.26 -31.98
CA SER A 167 -9.16 3.98 -33.23
C SER A 167 -8.68 5.42 -33.02
N ILE A 168 -9.11 6.13 -31.97
CA ILE A 168 -8.60 7.47 -31.63
C ILE A 168 -7.14 7.42 -31.15
N ILE A 169 -6.73 6.37 -30.45
CA ILE A 169 -5.35 6.21 -29.99
C ILE A 169 -4.43 5.87 -31.14
N ASP A 170 -4.81 4.94 -32.01
CA ASP A 170 -4.05 4.65 -33.22
C ASP A 170 -3.90 5.91 -34.07
N TYR A 171 -4.98 6.67 -34.25
CA TYR A 171 -4.95 7.93 -34.99
C TYR A 171 -4.02 8.98 -34.36
N HIS A 172 -3.99 9.12 -33.04
CA HIS A 172 -3.15 10.12 -32.36
C HIS A 172 -1.69 9.69 -32.16
N LEU A 173 -1.40 8.40 -32.09
CA LEU A 173 -0.03 7.89 -31.96
C LEU A 173 0.67 7.79 -33.33
N ASP A 174 -0.03 7.41 -34.40
CA ASP A 174 0.57 7.35 -35.74
C ASP A 174 0.74 8.73 -36.37
N TYR A 175 -0.18 9.69 -36.15
CA TYR A 175 -0.07 11.02 -36.76
C TYR A 175 1.12 11.85 -36.24
N ARG A 176 1.71 11.49 -35.08
CA ARG A 176 2.91 12.16 -34.56
C ARG A 176 4.23 11.54 -35.04
N GLN A 177 4.22 10.38 -35.68
CA GLN A 177 5.44 9.80 -36.25
C GLN A 177 5.70 10.22 -37.70
N SER A 178 4.69 10.71 -38.43
CA SER A 178 4.81 11.10 -39.85
C SER A 178 5.18 12.57 -40.10
N ILE A 179 5.44 13.35 -39.05
CA ILE A 179 5.99 14.72 -39.17
C ILE A 179 7.45 14.70 -38.69
N LYS A 180 8.34 14.19 -39.54
CA LYS A 180 9.78 14.45 -39.50
C LYS A 180 10.33 14.52 -40.91
#